data_AF-A0A2D4GEH3-F1
#
_entry.id   AF-A0A2D4GEH3-F1
#
_cell.length_a   1.000
_cell.length_b   1.000
_cell.length_c   1.000
_cell.angle_alpha   90.00
_cell.angle_beta   90.00
_cell.angle_gamma   90.00
#
_symmetry.space_group_name_H-M   'P 1'
#
loop_
_entity.id
_entity.type
_entity.pdbx_description
1 polymer ?
#
loop_
_entity_poly.entity_id
_entity_poly.type
_entity_poly.pdbx_seq_one_letter_code
_entity_poly.pdbx_strand_id
1 'polypeptide(L)'
;VMAEVATRVGEPGSDYAHMAERLADIELLEQHHWSEALSAFADYGNHTQAVALERERLRPPPGQPLPVPRLVRVVRKSPKLQFVGGALGYVSLFPLLLQLLPPDSRQLGSLLADMKNEQKLWTPFGLRSLSRGSPFYLKRNTEHDPPYWRGAVWINMNY
;
A
#
# COMPACT_ATOMS: atom_id res chain seq x y z
N VAL A 1 -5.38 -8.60 -21.69
CA VAL A 1 -4.53 -7.88 -22.68
C VAL A 1 -3.74 -8.83 -23.56
N MET A 2 -2.73 -9.56 -23.07
CA MET A 2 -1.87 -10.38 -23.95
C MET A 2 -2.61 -11.47 -24.74
N ALA A 3 -3.61 -12.13 -24.13
CA ALA A 3 -4.46 -13.09 -24.84
C ALA A 3 -5.17 -12.45 -26.05
N GLU A 4 -5.71 -11.25 -25.87
CA GLU A 4 -6.41 -10.49 -26.91
C GLU A 4 -5.47 -10.00 -28.01
N VAL A 5 -4.25 -9.58 -27.65
CA VAL A 5 -3.19 -9.26 -28.62
C VAL A 5 -2.87 -10.48 -29.47
N ALA A 6 -2.63 -11.65 -28.85
CA ALA A 6 -2.32 -12.89 -29.55
C ALA A 6 -3.43 -13.25 -30.56
N THR A 7 -4.69 -13.19 -30.13
CA THR A 7 -5.85 -13.40 -31.02
C THR A 7 -5.84 -12.44 -32.23
N ARG A 8 -5.52 -11.16 -32.02
CA ARG A 8 -5.51 -10.16 -33.10
C ARG A 8 -4.37 -10.34 -34.10
N VAL A 9 -3.23 -10.87 -33.67
CA VAL A 9 -2.08 -11.10 -34.54
C VAL A 9 -2.04 -12.52 -35.13
N GLY A 10 -3.05 -13.36 -34.84
CA GLY A 10 -3.16 -14.72 -35.36
C GLY A 10 -2.27 -15.74 -34.62
N GLU A 11 -1.84 -15.41 -33.40
CA GLU A 11 -0.99 -16.27 -32.57
C GLU A 11 -1.81 -16.99 -31.46
N PRO A 12 -1.35 -18.15 -30.96
CA PRO A 12 -2.00 -18.83 -29.84
C PRO A 12 -1.99 -17.96 -28.57
N GLY A 13 -3.16 -17.72 -27.98
CA GLY A 13 -3.33 -16.90 -26.77
C GLY A 13 -3.80 -17.67 -25.53
N SER A 14 -3.94 -19.00 -25.61
CA SER A 14 -4.57 -19.83 -24.57
C SER A 14 -3.89 -19.72 -23.21
N ASP A 15 -2.55 -19.71 -23.19
CA ASP A 15 -1.80 -19.67 -21.93
C ASP A 15 -1.97 -18.32 -21.22
N TYR A 16 -2.02 -17.22 -21.99
CA TYR A 16 -2.33 -15.91 -21.45
C TYR A 16 -3.76 -15.81 -20.95
N ALA A 17 -4.73 -16.42 -21.64
CA ALA A 17 -6.12 -16.44 -21.23
C ALA A 17 -6.28 -17.22 -19.91
N HIS A 18 -5.71 -18.43 -19.86
CA HIS A 18 -5.75 -19.27 -18.66
C HIS A 18 -5.11 -18.58 -17.46
N MET A 19 -3.94 -17.94 -17.64
CA MET A 19 -3.29 -17.18 -16.57
C MET A 19 -4.15 -16.00 -16.11
N ALA A 20 -4.77 -15.27 -17.04
CA ALA A 20 -5.64 -14.13 -16.71
C ALA A 20 -6.87 -14.58 -15.90
N GLU A 21 -7.52 -15.68 -16.29
CA GLU A 21 -8.65 -16.26 -15.55
C GLU A 21 -8.23 -16.64 -14.12
N ARG A 22 -7.07 -17.29 -13.96
CA ARG A 22 -6.57 -17.69 -12.64
C ARG A 22 -6.21 -16.50 -11.74
N LEU A 23 -5.65 -15.43 -12.31
CA LEU A 23 -5.24 -14.24 -11.54
C LEU A 23 -6.38 -13.26 -11.27
N ALA A 24 -7.45 -13.30 -12.08
CA ALA A 24 -8.66 -12.51 -11.88
C ALA A 24 -9.71 -13.20 -11.00
N ASP A 25 -9.46 -14.45 -10.59
CA ASP A 25 -10.31 -15.19 -9.66
C ASP A 25 -10.43 -14.44 -8.32
N ILE A 26 -11.66 -13.98 -8.05
CA ILE A 26 -11.96 -13.17 -6.87
C ILE A 26 -11.79 -13.95 -5.56
N GLU A 27 -12.07 -15.26 -5.55
CA GLU A 27 -11.93 -16.08 -4.36
C GLU A 27 -10.45 -16.21 -3.96
N LEU A 28 -9.58 -16.40 -4.96
CA LEU A 28 -8.14 -16.42 -4.73
C LEU A 28 -7.61 -15.06 -4.29
N LEU A 29 -8.07 -13.98 -4.93
CA LEU A 29 -7.69 -12.62 -4.55
C LEU A 29 -8.07 -12.32 -3.10
N GLU A 30 -9.30 -12.65 -2.70
CA GLU A 30 -9.78 -12.46 -1.33
C GLU A 30 -9.01 -13.34 -0.35
N GLN A 31 -8.83 -14.62 -0.65
CA GLN A 31 -8.06 -15.55 0.18
C GLN A 31 -6.65 -15.03 0.50
N HIS A 32 -5.98 -14.43 -0.49
CA HIS A 32 -4.58 -14.02 -0.35
C HIS A 32 -4.39 -12.58 0.11
N HIS A 33 -5.33 -11.67 -0.20
CA HIS A 33 -5.11 -10.24 -0.02
C HIS A 33 -6.21 -9.52 0.76
N TRP A 34 -7.37 -10.11 0.98
CA TRP A 34 -8.42 -9.47 1.79
C TRP A 34 -8.17 -9.67 3.27
N SER A 35 -8.10 -8.56 4.01
CA SER A 35 -7.98 -8.58 5.46
C SER A 35 -9.28 -8.11 6.12
N GLU A 36 -10.02 -9.04 6.72
CA GLU A 36 -11.25 -8.71 7.47
C GLU A 36 -10.99 -7.67 8.57
N ALA A 37 -9.88 -7.83 9.31
CA ALA A 37 -9.50 -6.94 10.40
C ALA A 37 -9.19 -5.51 9.95
N LEU A 38 -8.72 -5.33 8.70
CA LEU A 38 -8.48 -4.02 8.11
C LEU A 38 -9.65 -3.53 7.24
N SER A 39 -10.58 -4.44 6.91
CA SER A 39 -11.65 -4.27 5.92
C SER A 39 -11.14 -3.72 4.59
N ALA A 40 -9.98 -4.21 4.15
CA ALA A 40 -9.27 -3.74 2.96
C ALA A 40 -8.39 -4.82 2.34
N PHE A 41 -8.09 -4.67 1.05
CA PHE A 41 -6.99 -5.40 0.41
C PHE A 41 -5.64 -4.86 0.91
N ALA A 42 -4.74 -5.77 1.27
CA ALA A 42 -3.47 -5.45 1.88
C ALA A 42 -2.36 -6.41 1.42
N ASP A 43 -1.13 -5.89 1.42
CA ASP A 43 0.06 -6.72 1.33
C ASP A 43 0.20 -7.61 2.58
N TYR A 44 0.91 -8.73 2.45
CA TYR A 44 1.20 -9.64 3.54
C TYR A 44 2.72 -9.78 3.73
N GLY A 45 3.19 -9.79 4.97
CA GLY A 45 4.61 -10.01 5.23
C GLY A 45 5.00 -9.94 6.71
N ASN A 46 6.30 -10.09 6.97
CA ASN A 46 6.86 -10.01 8.32
C ASN A 46 6.91 -8.54 8.78
N HIS A 47 5.84 -8.07 9.42
CA HIS A 47 5.57 -6.65 9.63
C HIS A 47 5.41 -6.28 11.11
N THR A 48 5.72 -5.03 11.46
CA THR A 48 5.38 -4.37 12.73
C THR A 48 5.22 -2.87 12.49
N GLN A 49 4.15 -2.27 13.03
CA GLN A 49 3.94 -0.83 13.02
C GLN A 49 4.69 -0.11 14.16
N ALA A 50 5.24 -0.85 15.12
CA ALA A 50 5.94 -0.31 16.27
C ALA A 50 7.38 0.11 15.88
N VAL A 51 7.48 1.03 14.94
CA VAL A 51 8.74 1.56 14.41
C VAL A 51 8.73 3.07 14.45
N ALA A 52 9.89 3.67 14.69
CA ALA A 52 10.06 5.12 14.72
C ALA A 52 11.42 5.51 14.15
N LEU A 53 11.53 6.75 13.69
CA LEU A 53 12.82 7.38 13.44
C LEU A 53 13.22 8.16 14.69
N GLU A 54 14.38 7.85 15.25
CA GLU A 54 14.92 8.49 16.46
C GLU A 54 16.36 8.95 16.22
N ARG A 55 16.75 10.07 16.85
CA ARG A 55 18.14 10.52 16.82
C ARG A 55 18.96 9.66 17.79
N GLU A 56 20.10 9.17 17.33
CA GLU A 56 21.03 8.42 18.16
C GLU A 56 21.39 9.21 19.43
N ARG A 57 21.37 8.53 20.57
CA ARG A 57 21.85 9.11 21.83
C ARG A 57 23.30 8.70 22.04
N LEU A 58 24.22 9.52 21.53
CA LEU A 58 25.66 9.27 21.61
C LEU A 58 26.22 9.84 22.92
N ARG A 59 27.08 9.08 23.61
CA ARG A 59 27.87 9.54 24.76
C ARG A 59 29.36 9.39 24.42
N PRO A 60 30.06 10.47 24.05
CA PRO A 60 31.47 10.37 23.69
C PRO A 60 32.33 10.18 24.96
N PRO A 61 33.51 9.55 24.84
CA PRO A 61 34.53 9.55 25.89
C PRO A 61 34.97 10.99 26.25
N PRO A 62 35.49 11.22 27.46
CA PRO A 62 36.02 12.52 27.87
C PRO A 62 37.08 13.03 26.88
N GLY A 63 36.98 14.29 26.47
CA GLY A 63 37.96 14.96 25.60
C GLY A 63 37.75 14.78 24.09
N GLN A 64 36.71 14.06 23.64
CA GLN A 64 36.37 13.93 22.23
C GLN A 64 35.16 14.79 21.84
N PRO A 65 35.12 15.34 20.60
CA PRO A 65 33.95 16.06 20.12
C PRO A 65 32.74 15.12 19.98
N LEU A 66 31.54 15.66 20.24
CA LEU A 66 30.29 14.94 20.03
C LEU A 66 30.12 14.63 18.52
N PRO A 67 29.94 13.35 18.13
CA PRO A 67 29.58 13.02 16.77
C PRO A 67 28.19 13.56 16.43
N VAL A 68 27.95 13.89 15.16
CA VAL A 68 26.63 14.32 14.69
C VAL A 68 25.64 13.15 14.84
N PRO A 69 24.57 13.29 15.65
CA PRO A 69 23.61 12.21 15.85
C PRO A 69 22.84 11.85 14.57
N ARG A 70 22.94 10.60 14.13
CA ARG A 70 22.20 10.12 12.96
C ARG A 70 20.74 9.88 13.31
N LEU A 71 19.86 10.01 12.33
CA LEU A 71 18.47 9.58 12.44
C LEU A 71 18.39 8.09 12.07
N VAL A 72 18.05 7.25 13.03
CA VAL A 72 18.00 5.79 12.86
C VAL A 72 16.59 5.25 13.07
N ARG A 73 16.26 4.16 12.37
CA ARG A 73 15.01 3.43 12.60
C ARG A 73 15.15 2.56 13.84
N VAL A 74 14.25 2.74 14.79
CA VAL A 74 14.11 1.92 15.99
C VAL A 74 12.90 1.01 15.84
N VAL A 75 13.04 -0.26 16.20
CA VAL A 75 11.97 -1.26 16.25
C VAL A 75 11.64 -1.53 17.72
N ARG A 76 10.40 -1.23 18.13
CA ARG A 76 9.95 -1.33 19.52
C ARG A 76 9.19 -2.63 19.83
N LYS A 77 8.73 -3.34 18.79
CA LYS A 77 8.09 -4.66 18.91
C LYS A 77 8.52 -5.52 17.73
N SER A 78 8.91 -6.76 17.99
CA SER A 78 9.30 -7.72 16.96
C SER A 78 8.20 -7.88 15.91
N PRO A 79 8.57 -7.97 14.61
CA PRO A 79 7.61 -8.21 13.55
C PRO A 79 7.09 -9.66 13.59
N LYS A 80 5.94 -9.85 12.95
CA LYS A 80 5.32 -11.16 12.71
C LYS A 80 4.72 -11.20 11.32
N LEU A 81 4.51 -12.39 10.77
CA LEU A 81 3.77 -12.56 9.53
C LEU A 81 2.30 -12.13 9.74
N GLN A 82 1.87 -11.13 8.99
CA GLN A 82 0.53 -10.55 9.03
C GLN A 82 0.27 -9.67 7.81
N PHE A 83 -0.99 -9.29 7.59
CA PHE A 83 -1.32 -8.21 6.68
C PHE A 83 -0.72 -6.88 7.15
N VAL A 84 -0.22 -6.08 6.20
CA VAL A 84 0.43 -4.80 6.46
C VAL A 84 -0.62 -3.75 6.82
N GLY A 85 -0.84 -3.56 8.13
CA GLY A 85 -1.77 -2.58 8.66
C GLY A 85 -1.31 -1.13 8.49
N GLY A 86 -2.27 -0.20 8.47
CA GLY A 86 -2.02 1.24 8.38
C GLY A 86 -1.49 1.72 7.03
N ALA A 87 -1.58 0.87 6.00
CA ALA A 87 -1.14 1.18 4.64
C ALA A 87 -2.32 1.41 3.65
N LEU A 88 -3.55 1.60 4.15
CA LEU A 88 -4.70 1.91 3.31
C LEU A 88 -4.39 3.10 2.39
N GLY A 89 -4.44 2.89 1.09
CA GLY A 89 -3.99 3.83 0.08
C GLY A 89 -4.20 3.28 -1.31
N TYR A 90 -3.48 3.81 -2.30
CA TYR A 90 -3.66 3.37 -3.69
C TYR A 90 -3.48 1.87 -3.89
N VAL A 91 -2.51 1.23 -3.21
CA VAL A 91 -2.28 -0.22 -3.30
C VAL A 91 -3.55 -1.01 -2.96
N SER A 92 -4.27 -0.61 -1.90
CA SER A 92 -5.53 -1.23 -1.50
C SER A 92 -6.65 -1.09 -2.54
N LEU A 93 -6.54 -0.13 -3.46
CA LEU A 93 -7.51 0.12 -4.53
C LEU A 93 -7.20 -0.67 -5.82
N PHE A 94 -6.04 -1.34 -5.95
CA PHE A 94 -5.65 -1.99 -7.21
C PHE A 94 -6.69 -2.97 -7.77
N PRO A 95 -7.35 -3.81 -6.96
CA PRO A 95 -8.42 -4.67 -7.47
C PRO A 95 -9.54 -3.89 -8.19
N LEU A 96 -9.89 -2.70 -7.68
CA LEU A 96 -10.85 -1.80 -8.33
C LEU A 96 -10.24 -1.11 -9.55
N LEU A 97 -9.04 -0.53 -9.43
CA LEU A 97 -8.39 0.21 -10.52
C LEU A 97 -8.15 -0.65 -11.76
N LEU A 98 -7.89 -1.95 -11.55
CA LEU A 98 -7.72 -2.94 -12.61
C LEU A 98 -9.04 -3.62 -13.02
N GLN A 99 -10.18 -3.19 -12.48
CA GLN A 99 -11.51 -3.70 -12.79
C GLN A 99 -11.66 -5.22 -12.58
N LEU A 100 -11.04 -5.74 -11.50
CA LEU A 100 -11.06 -7.17 -11.16
C LEU A 100 -12.23 -7.55 -10.24
N LEU A 101 -12.90 -6.57 -9.64
CA LEU A 101 -13.99 -6.83 -8.69
C LEU A 101 -15.35 -6.96 -9.40
N PRO A 102 -16.15 -7.99 -9.08
CA PRO A 102 -17.54 -8.06 -9.50
C PRO A 102 -18.37 -6.86 -9.00
N PRO A 103 -19.38 -6.40 -9.75
CA PRO A 103 -20.18 -5.23 -9.40
C PRO A 103 -21.02 -5.42 -8.13
N ASP A 104 -21.29 -6.65 -7.72
CA ASP A 104 -22.05 -7.06 -6.54
C ASP A 104 -21.16 -7.47 -5.35
N SER A 105 -19.83 -7.37 -5.49
CA SER A 105 -18.88 -7.65 -4.41
C SER A 105 -19.04 -6.70 -3.21
N ARG A 106 -19.02 -7.24 -2.00
CA ARG A 106 -19.04 -6.43 -0.76
C ARG A 106 -17.78 -5.58 -0.61
N GLN A 107 -16.65 -6.10 -1.07
CA GLN A 107 -15.34 -5.46 -1.02
C GLN A 107 -15.33 -4.22 -1.91
N LEU A 108 -15.97 -4.27 -3.08
CA LEU A 108 -16.18 -3.10 -3.93
C LEU A 108 -16.89 -1.97 -3.17
N GLY A 109 -17.97 -2.30 -2.45
CA GLY A 109 -18.69 -1.35 -1.60
C GLY A 109 -17.79 -0.70 -0.53
N SER A 110 -16.96 -1.50 0.15
CA SER A 110 -16.00 -1.01 1.15
C SER A 110 -14.98 -0.05 0.55
N LEU A 111 -14.38 -0.40 -0.61
CA LEU A 111 -13.39 0.45 -1.28
C LEU A 111 -14.00 1.79 -1.71
N LEU A 112 -15.20 1.77 -2.30
CA LEU A 112 -15.90 3.00 -2.72
C LEU A 112 -16.26 3.90 -1.54
N ALA A 113 -16.63 3.32 -0.39
CA ALA A 113 -16.87 4.08 0.84
C ALA A 113 -15.58 4.75 1.35
N ASP A 114 -14.45 4.03 1.30
CA ASP A 114 -13.15 4.54 1.72
C ASP A 114 -12.61 5.64 0.78
N MET A 115 -12.83 5.49 -0.53
CA MET A 115 -12.51 6.51 -1.52
C MET A 115 -13.27 7.81 -1.26
N LYS A 116 -14.54 7.75 -0.87
CA LYS A 116 -15.38 8.93 -0.58
C LYS A 116 -15.21 9.49 0.83
N ASN A 117 -14.38 8.87 1.67
CA ASN A 117 -14.21 9.29 3.06
C ASN A 117 -13.06 10.32 3.20
N GLU A 118 -13.40 11.55 3.62
CA GLU A 118 -12.45 12.65 3.82
C GLU A 118 -11.40 12.39 4.90
N GLN A 119 -11.72 11.56 5.89
CA GLN A 119 -10.80 11.13 6.94
C GLN A 119 -9.87 9.99 6.47
N LYS A 120 -10.13 9.43 5.28
CA LYS A 120 -9.29 8.42 4.63
C LYS A 120 -8.67 8.99 3.36
N LEU A 121 -9.25 8.70 2.20
CA LEU A 121 -8.62 8.96 0.90
C LEU A 121 -9.15 10.21 0.20
N TRP A 122 -10.38 10.66 0.47
CA TRP A 122 -10.99 11.76 -0.27
C TRP A 122 -10.38 13.13 0.06
N THR A 123 -10.17 13.94 -0.98
CA THR A 123 -9.88 15.38 -0.88
C THR A 123 -10.64 16.14 -1.96
N PRO A 124 -10.81 17.48 -1.82
CA PRO A 124 -11.31 18.33 -2.90
C PRO A 124 -10.46 18.34 -4.18
N PHE A 125 -9.25 17.76 -4.16
CA PHE A 125 -8.27 17.79 -5.25
C PHE A 125 -8.01 16.41 -5.87
N GLY A 126 -8.70 15.36 -5.40
CA GLY A 126 -8.49 13.96 -5.80
C GLY A 126 -8.18 13.04 -4.61
N LEU A 127 -7.91 11.77 -4.91
CA LEU A 127 -7.64 10.73 -3.92
C LEU A 127 -6.19 10.81 -3.43
N ARG A 128 -5.99 10.74 -2.10
CA ARG A 128 -4.66 10.65 -1.48
C ARG A 128 -3.99 9.32 -1.80
N SER A 129 -2.67 9.33 -1.98
CA SER A 129 -1.90 8.08 -2.14
C SER A 129 -1.91 7.18 -0.92
N LEU A 130 -2.12 7.76 0.26
CA LEU A 130 -2.18 7.08 1.53
C LEU A 130 -3.22 7.76 2.42
N SER A 131 -4.00 6.97 3.14
CA SER A 131 -5.04 7.42 4.06
C SER A 131 -4.50 8.41 5.09
N ARG A 132 -5.26 9.48 5.34
CA ARG A 132 -4.95 10.47 6.37
C ARG A 132 -4.82 9.85 7.77
N GLY A 133 -5.57 8.77 8.04
CA GLY A 133 -5.48 8.01 9.30
C GLY A 133 -4.25 7.10 9.41
N SER A 134 -3.41 6.99 8.37
CA SER A 134 -2.21 6.16 8.41
C SER A 134 -1.16 6.73 9.39
N PRO A 135 -0.48 5.88 10.19
CA PRO A 135 0.68 6.32 10.98
C PRO A 135 1.85 6.82 10.11
N PHE A 136 1.84 6.49 8.80
CA PHE A 136 2.86 6.88 7.85
C PHE A 136 2.47 8.12 7.02
N TYR A 137 1.26 8.67 7.20
CA TYR A 137 0.80 9.86 6.48
C TYR A 137 1.75 11.05 6.71
N LEU A 138 2.25 11.62 5.62
CA LEU A 138 3.24 12.70 5.58
C LEU A 138 4.52 12.45 6.40
N LYS A 139 4.85 11.19 6.70
CA LYS A 139 6.10 10.82 7.38
C LYS A 139 7.23 10.65 6.38
N ARG A 140 8.37 11.30 6.67
CA ARG A 140 9.63 11.08 5.94
C ARG A 140 10.14 9.64 6.11
N ASN A 141 10.90 9.15 5.15
CA ASN A 141 11.49 7.80 5.21
C ASN A 141 12.86 7.79 5.90
N THR A 142 13.65 8.84 5.65
CA THR A 142 14.95 9.08 6.26
C THR A 142 15.05 10.55 6.66
N GLU A 143 16.22 11.01 7.09
CA GLU A 143 16.48 12.43 7.32
C GLU A 143 16.24 13.29 6.07
N HIS A 144 16.62 12.78 4.90
CA HIS A 144 16.67 13.50 3.63
C HIS A 144 15.56 13.11 2.64
N ASP A 145 14.82 12.02 2.91
CA ASP A 145 13.76 11.54 2.02
C ASP A 145 12.37 11.97 2.53
N PRO A 146 11.77 13.07 2.00
CA PRO A 146 10.43 13.51 2.38
C PRO A 146 9.34 12.50 1.98
N PRO A 147 8.12 12.61 2.53
CA PRO A 147 6.99 11.78 2.09
C PRO A 147 6.69 12.01 0.60
N TYR A 148 6.63 10.92 -0.18
CA TYR A 148 6.33 10.99 -1.62
C TYR A 148 4.96 10.36 -1.92
N TRP A 149 4.88 9.03 -1.88
CA TRP A 149 3.61 8.28 -1.97
C TRP A 149 2.92 8.11 -0.61
N ARG A 150 3.08 9.09 0.30
CA ARG A 150 2.55 9.06 1.68
C ARG A 150 1.52 10.17 1.95
N GLY A 151 0.69 10.49 0.97
CA GLY A 151 -0.46 11.39 1.13
C GLY A 151 -0.74 12.30 -0.06
N ALA A 152 0.25 12.55 -0.92
CA ALA A 152 0.08 13.38 -2.11
C ALA A 152 -0.92 12.75 -3.11
N VAL A 153 -1.50 13.59 -3.96
CA VAL A 153 -2.42 13.16 -5.03
C VAL A 153 -1.61 12.98 -6.31
N TRP A 154 -1.80 11.84 -6.98
CA TRP A 154 -1.10 11.49 -8.21
C TRP A 154 -2.07 11.27 -9.35
N ILE A 155 -1.89 12.01 -10.45
CA ILE A 155 -2.87 12.05 -11.55
C ILE A 155 -3.04 10.69 -12.23
N ASN A 156 -1.97 9.92 -12.40
CA ASN A 156 -2.01 8.59 -13.00
C ASN A 156 -2.79 7.56 -12.18
N MET A 157 -2.94 7.78 -10.87
CA MET A 157 -3.75 6.92 -10.01
C MET A 157 -5.19 7.40 -9.86
N ASN A 158 -5.46 8.65 -10.25
CA ASN A 158 -6.81 9.24 -10.24
C ASN A 158 -7.51 9.13 -11.59
N TYR A 159 -6.73 9.06 -12.67
CA TYR A 159 -7.20 8.69 -14.01
C TYR A 159 -7.61 7.22 -14.04
#